data_AF-A0A2U8ZTP5-F1
#
_entry.id   AF-A0A2U8ZTP5-F1
#
_cell.length_a   1.000
_cell.length_b   1.000
_cell.length_c   1.000
_cell.angle_alpha   90.00
_cell.angle_beta   90.00
_cell.angle_gamma   90.00
#
_symmetry.space_group_name_H-M   'P 1'
#
loop_
_entity.id
_entity.type
_entity.pdbx_description
1 polymer ?
#
loop_
_entity_poly.entity_id
_entity_poly.type
_entity_poly.pdbx_seq_one_letter_code
_entity_poly.pdbx_strand_id
1 'polypeptide(L)'
;MALLNCMIWTFYGTVHPDSTFVIIINSVGMVIEGIYVGIYIWFSDGMIRRNALAMLLALLVPVSLVAGLGFGWTHMVFGYVGVASGIIMYGSPLSITSDRDRSVENLSLTMAFAFLVNSSLWIAYVFTSKPYDLYITLLPSVASALNLLLKRWNRNCEHSFAPLDYG
;
A
#
# COMPACT_ATOMS: atom_id res chain seq x y z
N MET A 1 0.10 7.84 2.65
CA MET A 1 0.93 6.92 1.83
C MET A 1 0.19 6.38 0.62
N ALA A 2 -1.08 6.00 0.73
CA ALA A 2 -1.88 5.48 -0.39
C ALA A 2 -1.93 6.42 -1.61
N LEU A 3 -2.23 7.71 -1.41
CA LEU A 3 -2.20 8.71 -2.50
C LEU A 3 -0.89 8.71 -3.31
N LEU A 4 0.26 8.68 -2.61
CA LEU A 4 1.58 8.65 -3.23
C LEU A 4 1.80 7.34 -4.01
N ASN A 5 1.41 6.21 -3.42
CA ASN A 5 1.53 4.90 -4.07
C ASN A 5 0.73 4.86 -5.38
N CYS A 6 -0.52 5.35 -5.35
CA CYS A 6 -1.36 5.47 -6.54
C CYS A 6 -0.75 6.38 -7.60
N MET A 7 -0.18 7.52 -7.21
CA MET A 7 0.50 8.42 -8.16
C MET A 7 1.71 7.75 -8.81
N ILE A 8 2.58 7.12 -8.02
CA ILE A 8 3.77 6.42 -8.52
C ILE A 8 3.39 5.33 -9.51
N TRP A 9 2.41 4.48 -9.20
CA TRP A 9 2.00 3.40 -10.09
C TRP A 9 1.27 3.90 -11.34
N THR A 10 0.54 5.01 -11.24
CA THR A 10 -0.06 5.66 -12.41
C THR A 10 1.03 6.14 -13.37
N PHE A 11 2.05 6.85 -12.86
CA PHE A 11 3.20 7.27 -13.68
C PHE A 11 4.00 6.08 -14.21
N TYR A 12 4.24 5.06 -13.38
CA TYR A 12 4.89 3.83 -13.79
C TYR A 12 4.20 3.22 -15.03
N GLY A 13 2.86 3.13 -15.00
CA GLY A 13 2.10 2.59 -16.12
C GLY A 13 2.19 3.43 -17.40
N THR A 14 2.45 4.74 -17.31
CA THR A 14 2.63 5.59 -18.51
C THR A 14 3.99 5.40 -19.19
N VAL A 15 5.00 4.94 -18.45
CA VAL A 15 6.36 4.71 -18.97
C VAL A 15 6.65 3.24 -19.25
N HIS A 16 5.80 2.32 -18.78
CA HIS A 16 5.90 0.89 -19.04
C HIS A 16 4.85 0.44 -20.07
N PRO A 17 5.24 -0.33 -21.11
CA PRO A 17 4.31 -0.82 -22.11
C PRO A 17 3.25 -1.76 -21.52
N ASP A 18 2.05 -1.77 -22.10
CA ASP A 18 0.93 -2.66 -21.78
C ASP A 18 0.41 -2.62 -20.33
N SER A 19 0.66 -1.52 -19.60
CA SER A 19 0.27 -1.33 -18.20
C SER A 19 -1.07 -0.60 -18.00
N THR A 20 -1.99 -0.66 -18.96
CA THR A 20 -3.27 0.07 -18.94
C THR A 20 -4.11 -0.20 -17.68
N PHE A 21 -4.16 -1.46 -17.22
CA PHE A 21 -4.87 -1.79 -15.99
C PHE A 21 -4.26 -1.12 -14.76
N VAL A 22 -2.93 -1.07 -14.68
CA VAL A 22 -2.19 -0.38 -13.60
C VAL A 22 -2.53 1.10 -13.59
N ILE A 23 -2.59 1.75 -14.75
CA ILE A 23 -2.97 3.16 -14.87
C ILE A 23 -4.41 3.36 -14.36
N ILE A 24 -5.37 2.58 -14.84
CA ILE A 24 -6.79 2.78 -14.52
C ILE A 24 -7.05 2.66 -13.02
N ILE A 25 -6.62 1.54 -12.41
CA ILE A 25 -6.94 1.25 -11.02
C ILE A 25 -6.24 2.24 -10.07
N ASN A 26 -5.00 2.62 -10.37
CA ASN A 26 -4.28 3.60 -9.55
C ASN A 26 -4.75 5.04 -9.80
N SER A 27 -5.23 5.38 -11.00
CA SER A 27 -5.83 6.69 -11.26
C SER A 27 -7.13 6.87 -10.47
N VAL A 28 -7.98 5.83 -10.43
CA VAL A 28 -9.19 5.82 -9.60
C VAL A 28 -8.82 5.93 -8.11
N GLY A 29 -7.84 5.15 -7.65
CA GLY A 29 -7.32 5.23 -6.28
C GLY A 29 -6.80 6.63 -5.94
N MET A 30 -6.07 7.27 -6.85
CA MET A 30 -5.57 8.64 -6.68
C MET A 30 -6.70 9.65 -6.49
N VAL A 31 -7.80 9.53 -7.22
CA VAL A 31 -8.98 10.41 -7.05
C VAL A 31 -9.61 10.19 -5.68
N ILE A 32 -9.85 8.94 -5.29
CA ILE A 32 -10.48 8.60 -4.01
C ILE A 32 -9.62 9.08 -2.84
N GLU A 33 -8.33 8.75 -2.85
CA GLU A 33 -7.37 9.16 -1.83
C GLU A 33 -7.18 10.69 -1.80
N GLY A 34 -7.22 11.34 -2.97
CA GLY A 34 -7.19 12.79 -3.08
C GLY A 34 -8.38 13.45 -2.39
N ILE A 35 -9.57 12.89 -2.54
CA ILE A 35 -10.78 13.33 -1.84
C ILE A 35 -10.61 13.15 -0.33
N TYR A 36 -10.14 11.99 0.13
CA TYR A 36 -9.90 11.74 1.55
C TYR A 36 -8.91 12.73 2.17
N VAL A 37 -7.76 12.94 1.52
CA VAL A 37 -6.75 13.90 1.96
C VAL A 37 -7.30 15.33 1.93
N GLY A 38 -8.07 15.69 0.90
CA GLY A 38 -8.71 17.00 0.80
C GLY A 38 -9.67 17.27 1.95
N ILE A 39 -10.54 16.31 2.27
CA ILE A 39 -11.45 16.37 3.43
C ILE A 39 -10.64 16.48 4.72
N TYR A 40 -9.60 15.66 4.91
CA TYR A 40 -8.76 15.70 6.11
C TYR A 40 -8.08 17.06 6.31
N ILE A 41 -7.53 17.66 5.24
CA ILE A 41 -6.92 18.99 5.29
C ILE A 41 -7.98 20.06 5.60
N TRP A 42 -9.18 19.93 5.03
CA TRP A 42 -10.27 20.88 5.24
C TRP A 42 -10.71 20.93 6.70
N PHE A 43 -10.83 19.76 7.35
CA PHE A 43 -11.30 19.65 8.73
C PHE A 43 -10.18 19.66 9.78
N SER A 44 -8.91 19.72 9.37
CA SER A 44 -7.78 19.85 10.29
C SER A 44 -7.42 21.31 10.52
N ASP A 45 -6.99 21.63 11.74
CA ASP A 45 -6.63 22.99 12.12
C ASP A 45 -5.23 23.07 12.75
N GLY A 46 -4.69 24.30 12.71
CA GLY A 46 -3.43 24.65 13.35
C GLY A 46 -2.23 23.85 12.85
N MET A 47 -1.48 23.29 13.79
CA MET A 47 -0.22 22.59 13.52
C MET A 47 -0.43 21.25 12.80
N ILE A 48 -1.57 20.59 13.01
CA ILE A 48 -1.90 19.30 12.37
C ILE A 48 -2.08 19.50 10.87
N ARG A 49 -2.86 20.52 10.46
CA ARG A 49 -3.02 20.86 9.04
C ARG A 49 -1.70 21.22 8.37
N ARG A 50 -0.88 22.03 9.04
CA ARG A 50 0.43 22.44 8.51
C ARG A 50 1.37 21.26 8.31
N ASN A 51 1.40 20.33 9.25
CA ASN A 51 2.20 19.11 9.14
C ASN A 51 1.68 18.20 8.02
N ALA A 52 0.36 18.03 7.90
CA ALA A 52 -0.25 17.24 6.82
C ALA A 52 0.07 17.81 5.43
N LEU A 53 -0.03 19.14 5.27
CA LEU A 53 0.34 19.83 4.04
C LEU A 53 1.84 19.72 3.74
N ALA A 54 2.70 19.88 4.75
CA ALA A 54 4.14 19.73 4.58
C ALA A 54 4.52 18.31 4.15
N MET A 55 3.91 17.29 4.77
CA MET A 55 4.08 15.89 4.38
C MET A 55 3.58 15.64 2.96
N LEU A 56 2.41 16.18 2.60
CA LEU A 56 1.87 16.04 1.24
C LEU A 56 2.84 16.65 0.21
N LEU A 57 3.30 17.88 0.42
CA LEU A 57 4.24 18.55 -0.49
C LEU A 57 5.58 17.82 -0.56
N ALA A 58 6.13 17.39 0.57
CA ALA A 58 7.38 16.63 0.62
C ALA A 58 7.32 15.33 -0.17
N LEU A 59 6.13 14.72 -0.30
CA LEU A 59 5.91 13.52 -1.08
C LEU A 59 5.60 13.81 -2.56
N LEU A 60 4.79 14.82 -2.87
CA LEU A 60 4.35 15.11 -4.23
C LEU A 60 5.44 15.77 -5.09
N VAL A 61 6.16 16.74 -4.54
CA VAL A 61 7.13 17.54 -5.32
C VAL A 61 8.23 16.67 -5.95
N PRO A 62 8.89 15.73 -5.22
CA PRO A 62 9.90 14.88 -5.82
C PRO A 62 9.34 13.97 -6.91
N VAL A 63 8.13 13.42 -6.73
CA VAL A 63 7.50 12.54 -7.72
C VAL A 63 7.15 13.30 -9.00
N SER A 64 6.57 14.48 -8.88
CA SER A 64 6.25 15.33 -10.04
C SER A 64 7.52 15.80 -10.77
N LEU A 65 8.59 16.10 -10.04
CA LEU A 65 9.87 16.49 -10.62
C LEU A 65 10.52 15.34 -11.40
N VAL A 66 10.58 14.14 -10.81
CA VAL A 66 11.13 12.94 -11.47
C VAL A 66 10.29 12.57 -12.71
N ALA A 67 8.97 12.70 -12.63
CA ALA A 67 8.08 12.47 -13.77
C ALA A 67 8.31 13.47 -14.91
N GLY A 68 8.45 14.76 -14.59
CA GLY A 68 8.62 15.83 -15.58
C GLY A 68 9.99 15.85 -16.28
N LEU A 69 11.02 15.29 -15.67
CA LEU A 69 12.39 15.29 -16.23
C LEU A 69 12.64 14.18 -17.26
N GLY A 70 11.74 13.19 -17.40
CA GLY A 70 11.74 12.26 -18.54
C GLY A 70 13.01 11.44 -18.73
N PHE A 71 13.76 11.13 -17.66
CA PHE A 71 15.00 10.34 -17.77
C PHE A 71 14.71 8.91 -18.23
N GLY A 72 15.60 8.30 -19.04
CA GLY A 72 15.45 6.91 -19.51
C GLY A 72 15.37 5.84 -18.41
N TRP A 73 15.76 6.18 -17.18
CA TRP A 73 15.68 5.32 -15.99
C TRP A 73 14.38 5.48 -15.17
N THR A 74 13.45 6.33 -15.61
CA THR A 74 12.21 6.66 -14.87
C THR A 74 11.38 5.43 -14.52
N HIS A 75 11.26 4.45 -15.42
CA HIS A 75 10.52 3.22 -15.15
C HIS A 75 11.13 2.42 -13.97
N MET A 76 12.46 2.30 -13.88
CA MET A 76 13.11 1.59 -12.77
C MET A 76 12.93 2.33 -11.45
N VAL A 77 13.11 3.66 -11.45
CA VAL A 77 12.94 4.50 -10.25
C VAL A 77 11.51 4.39 -9.72
N PHE A 78 10.51 4.55 -10.58
CA PHE A 78 9.11 4.41 -10.17
C PHE A 78 8.77 2.99 -9.74
N GLY A 79 9.37 1.95 -10.36
CA GLY A 79 9.20 0.56 -9.93
C GLY A 79 9.71 0.33 -8.50
N TYR A 80 10.94 0.72 -8.20
CA TYR A 80 11.52 0.54 -6.85
C TYR A 80 10.80 1.38 -5.79
N VAL A 81 10.50 2.65 -6.08
CA VAL A 81 9.79 3.53 -5.14
C VAL A 81 8.33 3.10 -4.97
N GLY A 82 7.70 2.57 -6.02
CA GLY A 82 6.37 1.96 -5.96
C GLY A 82 6.33 0.75 -5.04
N VAL A 83 7.33 -0.13 -5.14
CA VAL A 83 7.48 -1.28 -4.26
C VAL A 83 7.78 -0.84 -2.81
N ALA A 84 8.70 0.08 -2.59
CA ALA A 84 9.02 0.56 -1.24
C ALA A 84 7.80 1.23 -0.58
N SER A 85 7.10 2.10 -1.30
CA SER A 85 5.92 2.80 -0.77
C SER A 85 4.76 1.85 -0.47
N GLY A 86 4.58 0.79 -1.26
CA GLY A 86 3.53 -0.18 -1.00
C GLY A 86 3.84 -1.05 0.22
N ILE A 87 5.10 -1.45 0.44
CA ILE A 87 5.49 -2.15 1.67
C ILE A 87 5.14 -1.31 2.91
N ILE A 88 5.44 -0.02 2.88
CA ILE A 88 5.10 0.90 3.98
C ILE A 88 3.58 1.03 4.14
N MET A 89 2.83 1.12 3.04
CA MET A 89 1.37 1.20 3.05
C MET A 89 0.73 -0.03 3.70
N TYR A 90 1.15 -1.23 3.32
CA TYR A 90 0.65 -2.49 3.89
C TYR A 90 1.13 -2.72 5.33
N GLY A 91 2.19 -2.03 5.77
CA GLY A 91 2.63 -1.98 7.17
C GLY A 91 1.68 -1.23 8.12
N SER A 92 0.91 -0.24 7.63
CA SER A 92 0.04 0.61 8.46
C SER A 92 -1.05 -0.14 9.26
N PRO A 93 -1.83 -1.08 8.68
CA PRO A 93 -2.84 -1.81 9.46
C PRO A 93 -2.23 -2.73 10.53
N LEU A 94 -0.94 -3.10 10.42
CA LEU A 94 -0.26 -3.96 11.39
C LEU A 94 0.08 -3.25 12.69
N SER A 95 0.29 -1.93 12.65
CA SER A 95 0.52 -1.13 13.86
C SER A 95 -0.71 -1.07 14.77
N ILE A 96 -1.91 -1.28 14.23
CA ILE A 96 -3.19 -1.14 14.94
C ILE A 96 -3.59 -2.48 15.58
N THR A 97 -3.15 -3.61 15.02
CA THR A 97 -3.43 -4.96 15.57
C THR A 97 -2.61 -5.31 16.82
N SER A 98 -1.72 -4.42 17.28
CA SER A 98 -1.04 -4.56 18.58
C SER A 98 -1.94 -4.18 19.75
N ASP A 99 -2.98 -3.38 19.51
CA ASP A 99 -3.91 -2.96 20.55
C ASP A 99 -5.01 -4.03 20.71
N ARG A 100 -5.09 -4.55 21.93
CA ARG A 100 -5.74 -5.80 22.35
C ARG A 100 -7.27 -5.71 22.43
N ASP A 101 -7.94 -4.89 21.62
CA ASP A 101 -9.37 -4.66 21.75
C ASP A 101 -10.23 -5.54 20.82
N ARG A 102 -11.22 -6.17 21.45
CA ARG A 102 -12.00 -7.36 21.05
C ARG A 102 -12.82 -7.32 19.74
N SER A 103 -12.64 -6.32 18.87
CA SER A 103 -13.41 -6.19 17.61
C SER A 103 -12.56 -6.36 16.34
N VAL A 104 -11.24 -6.51 16.45
CA VAL A 104 -10.34 -6.58 15.28
C VAL A 104 -10.31 -7.95 14.60
N GLU A 105 -10.85 -9.01 15.19
CA GLU A 105 -10.69 -10.37 14.67
C GLU A 105 -11.42 -10.59 13.32
N ASN A 106 -12.67 -10.12 13.21
CA ASN A 106 -13.43 -10.16 11.95
C ASN A 106 -12.85 -9.21 10.89
N LEU A 107 -12.43 -7.99 11.29
CA LEU A 107 -11.81 -7.02 10.38
C LEU A 107 -10.47 -7.56 9.84
N SER A 108 -9.70 -8.22 10.69
CA SER A 108 -8.41 -8.81 10.35
C SER A 108 -8.56 -9.95 9.34
N LEU A 109 -9.56 -10.83 9.49
CA LEU A 109 -9.81 -11.94 8.55
C LEU A 109 -10.23 -11.43 7.17
N THR A 110 -11.18 -10.49 7.10
CA THR A 110 -11.62 -9.89 5.83
C THR A 110 -10.48 -9.14 5.12
N MET A 111 -9.63 -8.40 5.85
CA MET A 111 -8.47 -7.72 5.29
C MET A 111 -7.44 -8.69 4.71
N ALA A 112 -7.13 -9.79 5.42
CA ALA A 112 -6.21 -10.79 4.91
C ALA A 112 -6.76 -11.49 3.65
N PHE A 113 -8.06 -11.78 3.61
CA PHE A 113 -8.70 -12.32 2.41
C PHE A 113 -8.63 -11.32 1.25
N ALA A 114 -8.89 -10.03 1.50
CA ALA A 114 -8.77 -8.98 0.49
C ALA A 114 -7.34 -8.88 -0.07
N PHE A 115 -6.30 -8.94 0.78
CA PHE A 115 -4.91 -8.96 0.32
C PHE A 115 -4.58 -10.20 -0.50
N LEU A 116 -5.08 -11.39 -0.11
CA LEU A 116 -4.87 -12.64 -0.85
C LEU A 116 -5.51 -12.59 -2.24
N VAL A 117 -6.75 -12.13 -2.33
CA VAL A 117 -7.45 -11.96 -3.62
C VAL A 117 -6.73 -10.93 -4.47
N ASN A 118 -6.40 -9.77 -3.91
CA ASN A 118 -5.64 -8.73 -4.61
C ASN A 118 -4.31 -9.28 -5.15
N SER A 119 -3.59 -10.06 -4.35
CA SER A 119 -2.31 -10.64 -4.78
C SER A 119 -2.47 -11.67 -5.87
N SER A 120 -3.48 -12.54 -5.76
CA SER A 120 -3.77 -13.54 -6.77
C SER A 120 -4.14 -12.90 -8.11
N LEU A 121 -4.91 -11.80 -8.09
CA LEU A 121 -5.29 -11.04 -9.28
C LEU A 121 -4.08 -10.39 -9.95
N TRP A 122 -3.17 -9.78 -9.19
CA TRP A 122 -1.95 -9.19 -9.73
C TRP A 122 -0.97 -10.23 -10.28
N ILE A 123 -0.83 -11.36 -9.60
CA ILE A 123 -0.06 -12.50 -10.10
C ILE A 123 -0.65 -12.96 -11.46
N ALA A 124 -1.96 -13.16 -11.54
CA ALA A 124 -2.64 -13.55 -12.78
C ALA A 124 -2.47 -12.51 -13.91
N TYR A 125 -2.54 -11.21 -13.57
CA TYR A 125 -2.31 -10.12 -14.51
C TYR A 125 -0.89 -10.14 -15.08
N VAL A 126 0.13 -10.36 -14.25
CA VAL A 126 1.52 -10.45 -14.75
C VAL A 126 1.75 -11.69 -15.59
N PHE A 127 1.13 -12.84 -15.25
CA PHE A 127 1.22 -14.04 -16.09
C PHE A 127 0.60 -13.86 -17.49
N THR A 128 -0.38 -12.97 -17.62
CA THR A 128 -1.08 -12.68 -18.88
C THR A 128 -0.50 -11.48 -19.62
N SER A 129 0.28 -10.62 -18.96
CA SER A 129 0.95 -9.46 -19.56
C SER A 129 2.30 -9.85 -20.16
N LYS A 130 2.61 -9.35 -21.36
CA LYS A 130 3.96 -9.43 -21.96
C LYS A 130 4.44 -8.00 -22.25
N PRO A 131 5.65 -7.60 -21.84
CA PRO A 131 6.65 -8.36 -21.08
C PRO A 131 6.25 -8.62 -19.62
N TYR A 132 6.83 -9.66 -19.01
CA TYR A 132 6.61 -9.98 -17.60
C TYR A 132 7.22 -8.89 -16.69
N ASP A 133 6.38 -8.23 -15.91
CA ASP A 133 6.81 -7.21 -14.96
C ASP A 133 6.74 -7.73 -13.52
N LEU A 134 7.92 -8.00 -12.95
CA LEU A 134 8.06 -8.50 -11.59
C LEU A 134 7.74 -7.45 -10.52
N TYR A 135 7.84 -6.16 -10.82
CA TYR A 135 7.58 -5.10 -9.84
C TYR A 135 6.12 -5.10 -9.39
N ILE A 136 5.20 -5.32 -10.34
CA ILE A 136 3.75 -5.39 -10.09
C ILE A 136 3.39 -6.59 -9.20
N THR A 137 4.11 -7.71 -9.33
CA THR A 137 3.84 -8.94 -8.57
C THR A 137 4.43 -8.94 -7.17
N LEU A 138 5.58 -8.28 -6.99
CA LEU A 138 6.32 -8.32 -5.72
C LEU A 138 5.49 -7.71 -4.58
N LEU A 139 4.76 -6.63 -4.88
CA LEU A 139 4.13 -5.78 -3.88
C LEU A 139 2.93 -6.44 -3.17
N PRO A 140 1.96 -7.03 -3.89
CA PRO A 140 0.82 -7.70 -3.28
C PRO A 140 1.25 -8.99 -2.55
N SER A 141 2.15 -9.75 -3.18
CA SER A 141 2.61 -11.05 -2.67
C SER A 141 3.32 -10.94 -1.32
N VAL A 142 4.20 -9.94 -1.18
CA VAL A 142 4.89 -9.64 0.09
C VAL A 142 3.89 -9.17 1.16
N ALA A 143 2.92 -8.33 0.80
CA ALA A 143 1.90 -7.86 1.73
C ALA A 143 1.02 -9.00 2.29
N SER A 144 0.60 -9.92 1.42
CA SER A 144 -0.16 -11.11 1.83
C SER A 144 0.65 -12.02 2.74
N ALA A 145 1.91 -12.29 2.39
CA ALA A 145 2.81 -13.11 3.20
C ALA A 145 3.05 -12.49 4.58
N LEU A 146 3.33 -11.19 4.64
CA LEU A 146 3.53 -10.46 5.90
C LEU A 146 2.29 -10.51 6.79
N ASN A 147 1.09 -10.29 6.23
CA ASN A 147 -0.15 -10.35 7.01
C ASN A 147 -0.37 -11.74 7.63
N LEU A 148 -0.18 -12.81 6.85
CA LEU A 148 -0.34 -14.19 7.34
C LEU A 148 0.71 -14.56 8.39
N LEU A 149 1.97 -14.15 8.19
CA LEU A 149 3.06 -14.39 9.15
C LEU A 149 2.80 -13.66 10.47
N LEU A 150 2.36 -12.41 10.42
CA LEU A 150 2.07 -11.60 11.61
C LEU A 150 0.85 -12.12 12.36
N LYS A 151 -0.20 -12.57 11.65
CA LYS A 151 -1.31 -13.30 12.26
C LYS A 151 -0.88 -14.60 12.95
N ARG A 152 0.02 -15.36 12.32
CA ARG A 152 0.56 -16.60 12.90
C ARG A 152 1.39 -16.29 14.15
N TRP A 153 2.21 -15.25 14.11
CA TRP A 153 2.99 -14.76 15.24
C TRP A 153 2.09 -14.35 16.41
N ASN A 154 1.09 -13.50 16.17
CA ASN A 154 0.16 -13.04 17.21
C ASN A 154 -0.58 -14.20 17.89
N ARG A 155 -1.12 -15.15 17.12
CA ARG A 155 -1.76 -16.36 17.67
C ARG A 155 -0.81 -17.20 18.53
N ASN A 156 0.44 -17.37 18.10
CA ASN A 156 1.44 -18.11 18.87
C ASN A 156 1.82 -17.41 20.19
N CYS A 157 1.89 -16.09 20.19
CA CYS A 157 2.09 -15.30 21.42
C CYS A 157 0.90 -15.44 22.37
N GLU A 158 -0.34 -15.38 21.87
CA GLU A 158 -1.54 -15.58 22.70
C GLU A 158 -1.56 -16.95 23.38
N HIS A 159 -1.19 -18.02 22.67
CA HIS A 159 -1.07 -19.36 23.26
C HIS A 159 0.06 -19.47 24.30
N SER A 160 1.13 -18.70 24.14
CA SER A 160 2.29 -18.72 25.05
C SER A 160 2.04 -17.94 26.36
N PHE A 161 1.05 -17.04 26.37
CA PHE A 161 0.65 -16.23 27.53
C PHE A 161 -0.77 -16.56 28.03
N ALA A 162 -1.35 -17.70 27.61
CA ALA A 162 -2.58 -18.19 28.19
C ALA A 162 -2.36 -18.49 29.69
N PRO A 163 -3.18 -17.93 30.61
CA PRO A 163 -3.03 -18.22 32.02
C PRO A 163 -3.16 -19.73 32.22
N LEU A 164 -2.17 -20.31 32.89
CA LEU A 164 -2.27 -21.69 33.37
C LEU A 164 -3.47 -21.73 34.31
N ASP A 165 -4.55 -22.37 33.88
CA ASP A 165 -5.68 -22.72 34.75
C ASP A 165 -5.13 -23.63 35.85
N TYR A 166 -4.80 -23.05 37.00
CA TYR A 166 -4.51 -23.77 38.22
C TYR A 166 -5.85 -24.20 38.82
N GLY A 167 -6.33 -25.37 38.39
CA GLY A 167 -7.43 -26.10 39.05
C GLY A 167 -7.03 -26.66 40.40
#